data_AF-A0A8K0K6X2-F1
#
_entry.id   AF-A0A8K0K6X2-F1
#
_cell.length_a   1.000
_cell.length_b   1.000
_cell.length_c   1.000
_cell.angle_alpha   90.00
_cell.angle_beta   90.00
_cell.angle_gamma   90.00
#
_symmetry.space_group_name_H-M   'P 1'
#
loop_
_entity.id
_entity.type
_entity.pdbx_description
1 polymer ?
#
loop_
_entity_poly.entity_id
_entity_poly.type
_entity_poly.pdbx_seq_one_letter_code
_entity_poly.pdbx_strand_id
1 'polypeptide(L)'
;MEVLSVVAQQILTIQQGINSGLPMIVFEGTEIKLDPTCAVFITMNPGYAGRSELPDNLKALFRSVAMMVPDYALISEIVLYSYGFLNARPLAVKIVATYRLCSEQLSYQPHYDYASDLFPEVTLPTPDYTYLNTAVEKVCEKKNLCCTSAFLRKIQQIYEMMTVRHGFMIVGPPFGGKTSAYRTLAGALADMEER
;
A
#
# COMPACT_ATOMS: atom_id res chain seq x y z
N MET A 1 -8.93 -11.60 24.13
CA MET A 1 -8.60 -10.62 25.19
C MET A 1 -7.61 -11.20 26.20
N GLU A 2 -7.82 -12.42 26.70
CA GLU A 2 -6.95 -13.07 27.70
C GLU A 2 -5.45 -13.04 27.33
N VAL A 3 -5.11 -13.34 26.07
CA VAL A 3 -3.72 -13.30 25.58
C VAL A 3 -3.08 -11.91 25.72
N LEU A 4 -3.82 -10.83 25.44
CA LEU A 4 -3.28 -9.47 25.52
C LEU A 4 -3.01 -9.02 26.96
N SER A 5 -3.78 -9.54 27.91
CA SER A 5 -3.55 -9.27 29.33
C SER A 5 -2.28 -9.95 29.84
N VAL A 6 -1.95 -11.15 29.37
CA VAL A 6 -0.68 -11.83 29.68
C VAL A 6 0.50 -11.06 29.09
N VAL A 7 0.37 -10.61 27.84
CA VAL A 7 1.39 -9.80 27.16
C VAL A 7 1.65 -8.47 27.90
N ALA A 8 0.64 -7.87 28.52
CA ALA A 8 0.85 -6.68 29.35
C ALA A 8 1.78 -6.96 30.53
N GLN A 9 1.61 -8.10 31.22
CA GLN A 9 2.49 -8.48 32.33
C GLN A 9 3.93 -8.74 31.86
N GLN A 10 4.09 -9.36 30.69
CA GLN A 10 5.39 -9.60 30.08
C GLN A 10 6.11 -8.28 29.76
N ILE A 11 5.43 -7.34 29.11
CA ILE A 11 5.98 -6.02 28.78
C ILE A 11 6.34 -5.25 30.05
N LEU A 12 5.47 -5.29 31.07
CA LEU A 12 5.74 -4.63 32.35
C LEU A 12 7.00 -5.17 33.02
N THR A 13 7.18 -6.50 33.02
CA THR A 13 8.37 -7.16 33.59
C THR A 13 9.65 -6.68 32.90
N ILE A 14 9.64 -6.58 31.57
CA ILE A 14 10.77 -6.07 30.78
C ILE A 14 11.02 -4.60 31.11
N GLN A 15 10.00 -3.74 31.06
CA GLN A 15 10.14 -2.30 31.35
C GLN A 15 10.67 -2.03 32.76
N GLN A 16 10.19 -2.76 33.76
CA GLN A 16 10.67 -2.66 35.14
C GLN A 16 12.13 -3.09 35.27
N GLY A 17 12.52 -4.18 34.60
CA GLY A 17 13.91 -4.63 34.56
C GLY A 17 14.85 -3.57 33.97
N ILE A 18 14.43 -2.94 32.86
CA ILE A 18 15.21 -1.89 32.18
C ILE A 18 15.32 -0.65 33.08
N ASN A 19 14.19 -0.18 33.64
CA ASN A 19 14.16 0.99 34.52
C ASN A 19 14.96 0.79 35.81
N SER A 20 15.09 -0.45 36.27
CA SER A 20 15.86 -0.81 37.47
C SER A 20 17.34 -1.09 37.17
N GLY A 21 17.76 -1.08 35.90
CA GLY A 21 19.14 -1.36 35.50
C GLY A 21 19.60 -2.80 35.76
N LEU A 22 18.66 -3.76 35.80
CA LEU A 22 18.99 -5.16 36.08
C LEU A 22 19.64 -5.82 34.85
N PRO A 23 20.77 -6.53 35.00
CA PRO A 23 21.41 -7.22 33.88
C PRO A 23 20.68 -8.52 33.49
N MET A 24 19.88 -9.08 34.40
CA MET A 24 19.07 -10.28 34.19
C MET A 24 17.68 -10.11 34.82
N ILE A 25 16.67 -10.73 34.22
CA ILE A 25 15.30 -10.78 34.75
C ILE A 25 14.76 -12.21 34.73
N VAL A 26 13.83 -12.53 35.62
CA VAL A 26 13.03 -13.77 35.53
C VAL A 26 11.83 -13.47 34.63
N PHE A 27 11.81 -14.06 33.44
CA PHE A 27 10.75 -13.90 32.46
C PHE A 27 10.10 -15.26 32.20
N GLU A 28 8.80 -15.37 32.44
CA GLU A 28 8.04 -16.63 32.30
C GLU A 28 8.71 -17.82 33.04
N GLY A 29 9.26 -17.56 34.23
CA GLY A 29 9.95 -18.56 35.06
C GLY A 29 11.38 -18.91 34.65
N THR A 30 11.94 -18.24 33.63
CA THR A 30 13.31 -18.45 33.16
C THR A 30 14.16 -17.21 33.39
N GLU A 31 15.39 -17.37 33.91
CA GLU A 31 16.35 -16.27 33.97
C GLU A 31 16.90 -15.96 32.57
N ILE A 32 16.69 -14.73 32.12
CA ILE A 32 17.17 -14.23 30.84
C ILE A 32 18.03 -12.99 31.04
N LYS A 33 19.06 -12.84 30.21
CA LYS A 33 19.86 -11.62 30.15
C LYS A 33 19.01 -10.50 29.53
N LEU A 34 18.99 -9.34 30.18
CA LEU A 34 18.24 -8.18 29.71
C LEU A 34 19.12 -7.28 28.84
N ASP A 35 18.63 -6.95 27.65
CA ASP A 35 19.23 -5.91 26.81
C ASP A 35 18.57 -4.55 27.12
N PRO A 36 19.32 -3.56 27.66
CA PRO A 36 18.76 -2.25 27.98
C PRO A 36 18.29 -1.45 26.75
N THR A 37 18.66 -1.86 25.53
CA THR A 37 18.23 -1.23 24.28
C THR A 37 16.92 -1.79 23.74
N CYS A 38 16.37 -2.83 24.37
CA CYS A 38 15.09 -3.42 23.98
C CYS A 38 13.93 -2.44 24.16
N ALA A 39 13.14 -2.25 23.11
CA ALA A 39 11.96 -1.38 23.12
C ALA A 39 10.79 -2.02 22.37
N VAL A 40 9.57 -1.77 22.85
CA VAL A 40 8.33 -2.28 22.26
C VAL A 40 7.51 -1.09 21.77
N PHE A 41 7.03 -1.19 20.53
CA PHE A 41 6.15 -0.20 19.92
C PHE A 41 4.92 -0.90 19.32
N ILE A 42 3.76 -0.25 19.41
CA ILE A 42 2.51 -0.74 18.85
C ILE A 42 1.96 0.34 17.91
N THR A 43 1.65 -0.04 16.68
CA THR A 43 0.88 0.79 15.75
C THR A 43 -0.54 0.26 15.66
N MET A 44 -1.53 1.11 15.94
CA MET A 44 -2.94 0.73 15.85
C MET A 44 -3.73 1.78 15.08
N ASN A 45 -4.64 1.32 14.23
CA ASN A 45 -5.63 2.17 13.57
C ASN A 45 -6.95 2.04 14.35
N PRO A 46 -7.31 3.03 15.18
CA PRO A 46 -8.54 2.97 15.97
C PRO A 46 -9.77 2.94 15.05
N GLY A 47 -10.81 2.20 15.44
CA GLY A 47 -12.09 2.16 14.73
C GLY A 47 -12.11 1.33 13.44
N TYR A 48 -11.04 0.59 13.11
CA TYR A 48 -11.04 -0.30 11.95
C TYR A 48 -11.89 -1.56 12.25
N ALA A 49 -12.92 -1.79 11.43
CA ALA A 49 -13.88 -2.87 11.63
C ALA A 49 -13.20 -4.25 11.72
N GLY A 50 -13.71 -5.11 12.61
CA GLY A 50 -13.21 -6.47 12.82
C GLY A 50 -11.97 -6.57 13.71
N ARG A 51 -11.52 -5.49 14.34
CA ARG A 51 -10.42 -5.51 15.32
C ARG A 51 -10.94 -5.33 16.75
N SER A 52 -10.40 -6.10 17.69
CA SER A 52 -10.63 -5.88 19.11
C SER A 52 -9.81 -4.68 19.60
N GLU A 53 -10.38 -3.89 20.51
CA GLU A 53 -9.63 -2.83 21.16
C GLU A 53 -8.53 -3.38 22.08
N LEU A 54 -7.50 -2.56 22.27
CA LEU A 54 -6.43 -2.85 23.21
C LEU A 54 -6.97 -2.74 24.66
N PRO A 55 -6.72 -3.71 25.55
CA PRO A 55 -7.10 -3.62 26.96
C PRO A 55 -6.44 -2.43 27.68
N ASP A 56 -7.13 -1.85 28.67
CA ASP A 56 -6.67 -0.64 29.37
C ASP A 56 -5.35 -0.85 30.14
N ASN A 57 -5.15 -2.03 30.72
CA ASN A 57 -3.89 -2.39 31.38
C ASN A 57 -2.70 -2.40 30.41
N LEU A 58 -2.92 -2.80 29.16
CA LEU A 58 -1.90 -2.77 28.13
C LEU A 58 -1.71 -1.34 27.61
N LYS A 59 -2.79 -0.59 27.36
CA LYS A 59 -2.74 0.83 26.95
C LYS A 59 -1.93 1.66 27.94
N ALA A 60 -2.06 1.42 29.24
CA ALA A 60 -1.36 2.15 30.30
C ALA A 60 0.17 2.00 30.26
N LEU A 61 0.71 0.93 29.63
CA LEU A 61 2.16 0.69 29.51
C LEU A 61 2.81 1.49 28.37
N PHE A 62 2.00 2.15 27.53
CA PHE A 62 2.47 2.90 26.37
C PHE A 62 2.09 4.37 26.48
N ARG A 63 2.97 5.22 25.93
CA ARG A 63 2.64 6.61 25.68
C ARG A 63 1.97 6.72 24.32
N SER A 64 0.73 7.21 24.28
CA SER A 64 0.02 7.43 23.02
C SER A 64 0.64 8.59 22.23
N VAL A 65 0.71 8.41 20.91
CA VAL A 65 1.13 9.45 19.96
C VAL A 65 0.04 9.54 18.90
N ALA A 66 -0.54 10.74 18.76
CA ALA A 66 -1.51 11.01 17.72
C ALA A 66 -0.78 11.29 16.40
N MET A 67 -0.83 10.33 15.49
CA MET A 67 -0.35 10.52 14.12
C MET A 67 -1.47 11.20 13.32
N MET A 68 -1.49 12.53 13.36
CA MET A 68 -2.44 13.36 12.63
C MET A 68 -2.09 13.42 11.14
N VAL A 69 -2.86 14.23 10.39
CA VAL A 69 -2.63 14.45 8.95
C VAL A 69 -1.21 15.03 8.73
N PRO A 70 -0.37 14.37 7.92
CA PRO A 70 0.97 14.86 7.62
C PRO A 70 0.92 16.07 6.67
N ASP A 71 2.00 16.85 6.63
CA ASP A 71 2.17 17.91 5.63
C ASP A 71 2.57 17.30 4.27
N TYR A 72 1.56 17.00 3.46
CA TYR A 72 1.77 16.43 2.12
C TYR A 72 2.54 17.37 1.18
N ALA A 73 2.49 18.69 1.39
CA ALA A 73 3.18 19.64 0.51
C ALA A 73 4.67 19.61 0.77
N LEU A 74 5.07 19.65 2.05
CA LEU A 74 6.48 19.54 2.45
C LEU A 74 7.08 18.19 2.02
N ILE A 75 6.34 17.10 2.23
CA ILE A 75 6.79 15.76 1.81
C ILE A 75 6.98 15.71 0.29
N SER A 76 5.99 16.20 -0.47
CA SER A 76 6.07 16.21 -1.94
C SER A 76 7.23 17.07 -2.44
N GLU A 77 7.50 18.20 -1.80
CA GLU A 77 8.63 19.09 -2.15
C GLU A 77 9.98 18.38 -1.95
N ILE A 78 10.19 17.74 -0.79
CA ILE A 78 11.44 17.02 -0.48
C ILE A 78 11.64 15.85 -1.46
N VAL A 79 10.57 15.11 -1.77
CA VAL A 79 10.60 14.01 -2.73
C VAL A 79 10.95 14.51 -4.13
N LEU A 80 10.38 15.62 -4.58
CA LEU A 80 10.71 16.19 -5.88
C LEU A 80 12.18 16.66 -5.94
N TYR A 81 12.69 17.29 -4.88
CA TYR A 81 14.11 17.65 -4.84
C TYR A 81 15.04 16.43 -4.86
N SER A 82 14.68 15.31 -4.21
CA SER A 82 15.51 14.10 -4.22
C SER A 82 15.61 13.46 -5.61
N TYR A 83 14.62 13.68 -6.49
CA TYR A 83 14.67 13.30 -7.91
C TYR A 83 15.34 14.34 -8.82
N GLY A 84 15.87 15.44 -8.26
CA GLY A 84 16.60 16.47 -9.01
C GLY A 84 15.74 17.58 -9.62
N PHE A 85 14.46 17.69 -9.25
CA PHE A 85 13.61 18.80 -9.72
C PHE A 85 14.03 20.12 -9.05
N LEU A 86 14.44 21.10 -9.86
CA LEU A 86 14.85 22.42 -9.35
C LEU A 86 13.65 23.26 -8.87
N ASN A 87 12.47 23.06 -9.47
CA ASN A 87 11.24 23.80 -9.16
C ASN A 87 10.25 22.96 -8.34
N ALA A 88 10.72 22.25 -7.31
CA ALA A 88 9.92 21.30 -6.52
C ALA A 88 8.77 21.96 -5.74
N ARG A 89 8.99 23.15 -5.15
CA ARG A 89 8.01 23.81 -4.27
C ARG A 89 6.70 24.19 -4.98
N PRO A 90 6.71 24.88 -6.13
CA PRO A 90 5.47 25.16 -6.87
C PRO A 90 4.76 23.89 -7.35
N LEU A 91 5.51 22.83 -7.67
CA LEU A 91 4.94 21.55 -8.12
C LEU A 91 4.25 20.82 -6.97
N ALA A 92 4.87 20.77 -5.79
CA ALA A 92 4.31 20.14 -4.59
C ALA A 92 2.96 20.75 -4.19
N VAL A 93 2.86 22.09 -4.20
CA VAL A 93 1.59 22.79 -3.91
C VAL A 93 0.51 22.41 -4.92
N LYS A 94 0.85 22.33 -6.21
CA LYS A 94 -0.09 21.90 -7.25
C LYS A 94 -0.54 20.46 -7.05
N ILE A 95 0.36 19.53 -6.75
CA ILE A 95 0.05 18.12 -6.49
C ILE A 95 -0.96 17.98 -5.34
N VAL A 96 -0.68 18.64 -4.20
CA VAL A 96 -1.57 18.58 -3.03
C VAL A 96 -2.92 19.22 -3.31
N ALA A 97 -2.93 20.39 -3.97
CA ALA A 97 -4.17 21.06 -4.34
C ALA A 97 -5.03 20.19 -5.24
N THR A 98 -4.45 19.50 -6.22
CA THR A 98 -5.19 18.59 -7.10
C THR A 98 -5.79 17.45 -6.31
N TYR A 99 -5.03 16.76 -5.45
CA TYR A 99 -5.58 15.66 -4.67
C TYR A 99 -6.70 16.08 -3.74
N ARG A 100 -6.55 17.25 -3.12
CA ARG A 100 -7.61 17.85 -2.32
C ARG A 100 -8.86 18.11 -3.15
N LEU A 101 -8.73 18.80 -4.29
CA LEU A 101 -9.86 19.12 -5.16
C LEU A 101 -10.53 17.86 -5.74
N CYS A 102 -9.76 16.84 -6.14
CA CYS A 102 -10.30 15.56 -6.57
C CYS A 102 -11.13 14.92 -5.46
N SER A 103 -10.66 14.94 -4.21
CA SER A 103 -11.39 14.39 -3.07
C SER A 103 -12.67 15.16 -2.71
N GLU A 104 -12.68 16.48 -2.95
CA GLU A 104 -13.79 17.36 -2.60
C GLU A 104 -14.85 17.48 -3.71
N GLN A 105 -14.44 17.43 -4.98
CA GLN A 105 -15.29 17.76 -6.12
C GLN A 105 -15.72 16.56 -6.98
N LEU A 106 -14.98 15.44 -6.95
CA LEU A 106 -15.38 14.26 -7.72
C LEU A 106 -16.45 13.46 -6.99
N SER A 107 -17.22 12.69 -7.76
CA SER A 107 -18.23 11.80 -7.20
C SER A 107 -17.58 10.80 -6.25
N TYR A 108 -18.11 10.69 -5.03
CA TYR A 108 -17.67 9.68 -4.08
C TYR A 108 -17.85 8.27 -4.65
N GLN A 109 -16.78 7.46 -4.60
CA GLN A 109 -16.80 6.03 -4.88
C GLN A 109 -16.01 5.29 -3.80
N PRO A 110 -16.48 4.15 -3.26
CA PRO A 110 -15.79 3.43 -2.18
C PRO A 110 -14.39 2.90 -2.54
N HIS A 111 -14.11 2.77 -3.84
CA HIS A 111 -12.87 2.21 -4.37
C HIS A 111 -11.93 3.27 -4.96
N TYR A 112 -12.27 4.56 -4.82
CA TYR A 112 -11.37 5.64 -5.23
C TYR A 112 -10.37 5.92 -4.12
N ASP A 113 -9.10 5.80 -4.48
CA ASP A 113 -7.98 6.42 -3.79
C ASP A 113 -7.35 7.37 -4.81
N TYR A 114 -7.42 8.68 -4.54
CA TYR A 114 -7.17 9.68 -5.57
C TYR A 114 -5.66 9.72 -5.89
N ALA A 115 -5.33 9.18 -7.06
CA ALA A 115 -4.09 9.33 -7.82
C ALA A 115 -4.50 9.59 -9.29
N SER A 116 -4.62 10.83 -9.77
CA SER A 116 -5.03 11.09 -11.18
C SER A 116 -4.58 12.44 -11.76
N ASP A 117 -4.40 12.44 -13.08
CA ASP A 117 -3.58 13.31 -13.93
C ASP A 117 -3.71 14.83 -13.74
N LEU A 118 -2.54 15.49 -13.75
CA LEU A 118 -2.34 16.83 -13.19
C LEU A 118 -2.09 17.93 -14.22
N PHE A 119 -1.81 17.59 -15.48
CA PHE A 119 -1.14 18.53 -16.39
C PHE A 119 -1.80 18.55 -17.78
N PRO A 120 -2.76 19.46 -18.01
CA PRO A 120 -3.46 19.55 -19.30
C PRO A 120 -2.55 19.93 -20.48
N GLU A 121 -1.40 20.55 -20.22
CA GLU A 121 -0.41 20.95 -21.24
C GLU A 121 0.73 19.93 -21.42
N VAL A 122 0.79 18.89 -20.59
CA VAL A 122 1.82 17.86 -20.70
C VAL A 122 1.25 16.68 -21.47
N THR A 123 1.79 16.46 -22.66
CA THR A 123 1.51 15.24 -23.41
C THR A 123 2.37 14.11 -22.83
N LEU A 124 1.71 13.09 -22.28
CA LEU A 124 2.42 11.89 -21.86
C LEU A 124 2.88 11.13 -23.11
N PRO A 125 4.11 10.60 -23.13
CA PRO A 125 4.53 9.71 -24.21
C PRO A 125 3.62 8.47 -24.20
N THR A 126 3.14 8.07 -25.38
CA THR A 126 2.37 6.83 -25.52
C THR A 126 3.27 5.64 -25.22
N PRO A 127 2.97 4.80 -24.24
CA PRO A 127 3.78 3.62 -23.97
C PRO A 127 3.72 2.66 -25.15
N ASP A 128 4.86 2.03 -25.47
CA ASP A 128 4.93 1.02 -26.52
C ASP A 128 4.54 -0.36 -25.97
N TYR A 129 3.39 -0.87 -26.45
CA TYR A 129 2.85 -2.18 -26.08
C TYR A 129 2.94 -3.21 -27.21
N THR A 130 3.74 -2.98 -28.25
CA THR A 130 3.74 -3.81 -29.47
C THR A 130 3.93 -5.31 -29.18
N TYR A 131 4.92 -5.65 -28.34
CA TYR A 131 5.20 -7.04 -27.97
C TYR A 131 4.09 -7.67 -27.11
N LEU A 132 3.60 -6.92 -26.12
CA LEU A 132 2.53 -7.38 -25.24
C LEU A 132 1.23 -7.61 -26.02
N ASN A 133 0.88 -6.69 -26.93
CA ASN A 133 -0.32 -6.80 -27.77
C ASN A 133 -0.26 -8.05 -28.65
N THR A 134 0.88 -8.29 -29.29
CA THR A 134 1.08 -9.47 -30.14
C THR A 134 0.95 -10.78 -29.35
N ALA A 135 1.49 -10.83 -28.12
CA ALA A 135 1.37 -12.00 -27.25
C ALA A 135 -0.07 -12.21 -26.76
N VAL A 136 -0.76 -11.14 -26.36
CA VAL A 136 -2.16 -11.19 -25.91
C VAL A 136 -3.09 -11.66 -27.03
N GLU A 137 -2.90 -11.18 -28.26
CA GLU A 137 -3.69 -11.61 -29.42
C GLU A 137 -3.55 -13.12 -29.67
N LYS A 138 -2.30 -13.64 -29.67
CA LYS A 138 -2.03 -15.07 -29.81
C LYS A 138 -2.69 -15.91 -28.72
N VAL A 139 -2.67 -15.44 -27.47
CA VAL A 139 -3.29 -16.16 -26.35
C VAL A 139 -4.82 -16.09 -26.41
N CYS A 140 -5.38 -14.97 -26.88
CA CYS A 140 -6.82 -14.84 -27.13
C CYS A 140 -7.28 -15.85 -28.19
N GLU A 141 -6.55 -16.00 -29.29
CA GLU A 141 -6.82 -17.01 -30.33
C GLU A 141 -6.78 -18.42 -29.75
N LYS A 142 -5.71 -18.78 -29.02
CA LYS A 142 -5.58 -20.09 -28.35
C LYS A 142 -6.76 -20.41 -27.41
N LYS A 143 -7.34 -19.39 -26.77
CA LYS A 143 -8.45 -19.52 -25.81
C LYS A 143 -9.82 -19.31 -26.43
N ASN A 144 -9.92 -19.13 -27.76
CA ASN A 144 -11.16 -18.80 -28.47
C ASN A 144 -11.87 -17.55 -27.90
N LEU A 145 -11.10 -16.52 -27.53
CA LEU A 145 -11.60 -15.25 -27.02
C LEU A 145 -11.54 -14.17 -28.09
N CYS A 146 -12.59 -13.36 -28.20
CA CYS A 146 -12.58 -12.17 -29.05
C CYS A 146 -11.72 -11.07 -28.41
N CYS A 147 -10.56 -10.78 -29.01
CA CYS A 147 -9.67 -9.70 -28.57
C CYS A 147 -10.22 -8.33 -29.00
N THR A 148 -11.22 -7.84 -28.27
CA THR A 148 -11.74 -6.48 -28.50
C THR A 148 -10.74 -5.43 -28.00
N SER A 149 -10.74 -4.24 -28.61
CA SER A 149 -9.86 -3.13 -28.19
C SER A 149 -10.06 -2.73 -26.72
N ALA A 150 -11.29 -2.81 -26.20
CA ALA A 150 -11.59 -2.57 -24.80
C ALA A 150 -10.97 -3.64 -23.88
N PHE A 151 -11.01 -4.91 -24.29
CA PHE A 151 -10.42 -6.01 -23.54
C PHE A 151 -8.89 -5.91 -23.50
N LEU A 152 -8.26 -5.63 -24.64
CA LEU A 152 -6.81 -5.41 -24.74
C LEU A 152 -6.35 -4.23 -23.86
N ARG A 153 -7.08 -3.11 -23.89
CA ARG A 153 -6.79 -1.96 -23.02
C ARG A 153 -6.85 -2.32 -21.55
N LYS A 154 -7.81 -3.15 -21.13
CA LYS A 154 -7.90 -3.61 -19.73
C LYS A 154 -6.75 -4.52 -19.34
N ILE A 155 -6.24 -5.34 -20.26
CA ILE A 155 -5.04 -6.16 -20.01
C ILE A 155 -3.81 -5.27 -19.83
N GLN A 156 -3.62 -4.24 -20.67
CA GLN A 156 -2.53 -3.27 -20.54
C GLN A 156 -2.57 -2.57 -19.17
N GLN A 157 -3.75 -2.08 -18.75
CA GLN A 157 -3.94 -1.45 -17.44
C GLN A 157 -3.62 -2.41 -16.27
N ILE A 158 -3.95 -3.70 -16.40
CA ILE A 158 -3.58 -4.70 -15.38
C ILE A 158 -2.07 -4.89 -15.34
N TYR A 159 -1.40 -4.94 -16.49
CA TYR A 159 0.06 -5.08 -16.58
C TYR A 159 0.80 -3.88 -15.96
N GLU A 160 0.35 -2.65 -16.25
CA GLU A 160 0.88 -1.43 -15.63
C GLU A 160 0.76 -1.50 -14.10
N MET A 161 -0.42 -1.86 -13.59
CA MET A 161 -0.65 -1.95 -12.15
C MET A 161 0.17 -3.06 -11.49
N MET A 162 0.40 -4.18 -12.19
CA MET A 162 1.26 -5.27 -11.72
C MET A 162 2.73 -4.85 -11.62
N THR A 163 3.18 -4.00 -12.54
CA THR A 163 4.56 -3.48 -12.54
C THR A 163 4.78 -2.48 -11.39
N VAL A 164 3.76 -1.68 -11.08
CA VAL A 164 3.85 -0.61 -10.07
C VAL A 164 3.55 -1.09 -8.65
N ARG A 165 2.71 -2.11 -8.46
CA ARG A 165 2.27 -2.57 -7.13
C ARG A 165 2.26 -4.09 -7.03
N HIS A 166 2.72 -4.60 -5.89
CA HIS A 166 2.63 -6.03 -5.55
C HIS A 166 1.19 -6.54 -5.42
N GLY A 167 0.24 -5.67 -5.06
CA GLY A 167 -1.17 -6.01 -4.92
C GLY A 167 -2.05 -5.00 -5.66
N PHE A 168 -3.02 -5.51 -6.43
CA PHE A 168 -4.04 -4.72 -7.10
C PHE A 168 -5.38 -5.48 -7.12
N MET A 169 -6.48 -4.74 -7.27
CA MET A 169 -7.83 -5.30 -7.33
C MET A 169 -8.43 -5.07 -8.72
N ILE A 170 -9.04 -6.11 -9.30
CA ILE A 170 -9.81 -5.99 -10.54
C ILE A 170 -11.30 -6.00 -10.16
N VAL A 171 -11.95 -4.84 -10.24
CA VAL A 171 -13.34 -4.64 -9.84
C VAL A 171 -14.25 -4.53 -11.05
N GLY A 172 -15.47 -5.08 -10.96
CA GLY A 172 -16.48 -5.00 -12.01
C GLY A 172 -17.55 -6.08 -11.87
N PRO A 173 -18.65 -6.03 -12.66
CA PRO A 173 -19.78 -6.94 -12.52
C PRO A 173 -19.40 -8.40 -12.82
N PRO A 174 -20.17 -9.38 -12.32
CA PRO A 174 -20.08 -10.77 -12.76
C PRO A 174 -20.11 -10.87 -14.28
N PHE A 175 -19.40 -11.85 -14.85
CA PHE A 175 -19.25 -12.03 -16.30
C PHE A 175 -18.59 -10.86 -17.07
N GLY A 176 -18.11 -9.81 -16.39
CA GLY A 176 -17.38 -8.70 -17.02
C GLY A 176 -15.95 -9.01 -17.49
N GLY A 177 -15.61 -10.28 -17.76
CA GLY A 177 -14.31 -10.67 -18.32
C GLY A 177 -13.09 -10.55 -17.40
N LYS A 178 -13.24 -10.13 -16.15
CA LYS A 178 -12.14 -9.90 -15.17
C LYS A 178 -11.21 -11.10 -15.04
N THR A 179 -11.79 -12.29 -14.83
CA THR A 179 -11.02 -13.53 -14.68
C THR A 179 -10.29 -13.92 -15.96
N SER A 180 -10.94 -13.71 -17.11
CA SER A 180 -10.32 -13.97 -18.41
C SER A 180 -9.17 -13.00 -18.67
N ALA A 181 -9.31 -11.71 -18.30
CA ALA A 181 -8.30 -10.68 -18.54
C ALA A 181 -6.96 -11.02 -17.87
N TYR A 182 -6.93 -11.26 -16.55
CA TYR A 182 -5.66 -11.56 -15.86
C TYR A 182 -5.10 -12.93 -16.26
N ARG A 183 -5.94 -13.91 -16.58
CA ARG A 183 -5.48 -15.23 -17.08
C ARG A 183 -4.91 -15.17 -18.48
N THR A 184 -5.42 -14.27 -19.32
CA THR A 184 -4.85 -14.01 -20.65
C THR A 184 -3.53 -13.28 -20.53
N LEU A 185 -3.43 -12.28 -19.64
CA LEU A 185 -2.16 -11.63 -19.33
C LEU A 185 -1.11 -12.62 -18.84
N ALA A 186 -1.46 -13.50 -17.90
CA ALA A 186 -0.54 -14.53 -17.41
C ALA A 186 -0.03 -15.46 -18.53
N GLY A 187 -0.90 -15.87 -19.45
CA GLY A 187 -0.49 -16.67 -20.60
C GLY A 187 0.39 -15.89 -21.58
N ALA A 188 0.11 -14.60 -21.78
CA ALA A 188 0.90 -13.74 -22.67
C ALA A 188 2.32 -13.54 -22.12
N LEU A 189 2.44 -13.33 -20.81
CA LEU A 189 3.74 -13.19 -20.14
C LEU A 189 4.53 -14.51 -20.16
N ALA A 190 3.87 -15.65 -19.99
CA ALA A 190 4.53 -16.97 -20.13
C ALA A 190 5.05 -17.20 -21.56
N ASP A 191 4.23 -16.93 -22.58
CA ASP A 191 4.62 -17.02 -23.99
C ASP A 191 5.77 -16.05 -24.35
N MET A 192 5.92 -14.95 -23.60
CA MET A 192 7.01 -13.98 -23.77
C MET A 192 8.30 -14.39 -23.05
N GLU A 193 8.20 -15.08 -21.92
CA GLU A 193 9.36 -15.59 -21.17
C GLU A 193 9.99 -16.82 -21.84
N GLU A 194 9.18 -17.66 -22.49
CA GLU A 194 9.67 -18.84 -23.22
C GLU A 194 10.39 -18.50 -24.54
N ARG A 195 10.48 -17.22 -24.92
CA ARG A 195 11.13 -16.73 -26.15
C ARG A 195 12.44 -16.01 -25.86
#